data_AF-A0A4W5P8Y7-F1
#
_entry.id   AF-A0A4W5P8Y7-F1
#
_cell.length_a   1.000
_cell.length_b   1.000
_cell.length_c   1.000
_cell.angle_alpha   90.00
_cell.angle_beta   90.00
_cell.angle_gamma   90.00
#
_symmetry.space_group_name_H-M   'P 1'
#
loop_
_entity.id
_entity.type
_entity.pdbx_description
1 polymer ?
#
loop_
_entity_poly.entity_id
_entity_poly.type
_entity_poly.pdbx_seq_one_letter_code
_entity_poly.pdbx_strand_id
1 'polypeptide(L)'
;GEPNERRCDREQALRKRHCSEGQVLNPQPEILSINDLENVRNLGLEVVTAMKNITSAVRIGFGSFVDKVVDPYVSTVEAKLANPCNNKHKGPCQPAFSFKHVLKLTEDVEEFEKKQSISSNLDNPESGFDAIMQAAVCQDDIGWGNVTRDGKLAGIYQPNDGKCHPNSNGLYSKDTDYPSVGHLSQVLSANNIRLIFAVTDQHIQSYEVRNSSVVGLLEDDSSNIVQLIFEAYINLLSSILLDHRDVPPGLGVSYSSHCGDDRLAQGQDRGECSDVRINQQVNFTVTVTSSRCLSKTESFIIKVQGINEELRVTVETLCDCDCQDSEEQSSQCHGNGTFHCGICR
;
A
#
# COMPACT_ATOMS: atom_id res chain seq x y z
N GLY A 1 15.24 -4.55 -42.55
CA GLY A 1 14.63 -3.55 -41.66
C GLY A 1 13.71 -2.67 -42.48
N GLU A 2 12.41 -2.74 -42.24
CA GLU A 2 11.45 -1.75 -42.77
C GLU A 2 11.31 -0.56 -41.82
N PRO A 3 10.90 0.63 -42.32
CA PRO A 3 10.49 1.77 -41.49
C PRO A 3 9.41 1.36 -40.47
N ASN A 4 9.41 2.01 -39.30
CA ASN A 4 8.46 1.68 -38.23
C ASN A 4 6.99 1.87 -38.68
N GLU A 5 6.74 2.89 -39.50
CA GLU A 5 5.44 3.19 -40.12
C GLU A 5 4.81 1.99 -40.87
N ARG A 6 5.62 1.09 -41.43
CA ARG A 6 5.12 -0.09 -42.16
C ARG A 6 4.78 -1.29 -41.27
N ARG A 7 5.06 -1.21 -39.97
CA ARG A 7 4.80 -2.28 -39.00
C ARG A 7 3.43 -2.19 -38.34
N CYS A 8 2.78 -1.03 -38.42
CA CYS A 8 1.37 -0.86 -38.06
C CYS A 8 0.51 -0.99 -39.33
N ASP A 9 -0.27 -2.06 -39.43
CA ASP A 9 -1.29 -2.25 -40.47
C ASP A 9 -2.29 -3.32 -39.99
N ARG A 10 -3.35 -3.56 -40.76
CA ARG A 10 -4.27 -4.67 -40.52
C ARG A 10 -3.52 -5.99 -40.59
N GLU A 11 -3.86 -6.92 -39.70
CA GLU A 11 -3.24 -8.25 -39.60
C GLU A 11 -3.07 -8.97 -40.95
N GLN A 12 -4.08 -8.97 -41.82
CA GLN A 12 -3.99 -9.59 -43.15
C GLN A 12 -2.91 -8.96 -44.05
N ALA A 13 -2.64 -7.67 -43.88
CA ALA A 13 -1.64 -6.91 -44.62
C ALA A 13 -0.23 -7.03 -44.00
N LEU A 14 -0.13 -7.34 -42.70
CA LEU A 14 1.11 -7.72 -42.01
C LEU A 14 1.51 -9.17 -42.32
N ARG A 15 0.56 -10.12 -42.29
CA ARG A 15 0.76 -11.51 -42.74
C ARG A 15 1.25 -11.57 -44.20
N LYS A 16 0.69 -10.73 -45.09
CA LYS A 16 1.18 -10.55 -46.48
C LYS A 16 2.58 -9.93 -46.60
N ARG A 17 3.10 -9.30 -45.54
CA ARG A 17 4.47 -8.77 -45.42
C ARG A 17 5.44 -9.76 -44.75
N HIS A 18 5.02 -11.02 -44.57
CA HIS A 18 5.75 -12.06 -43.84
C HIS A 18 5.98 -11.75 -42.35
N CYS A 19 5.08 -10.97 -41.72
CA CYS A 19 5.02 -10.93 -40.26
C CYS A 19 4.51 -12.29 -39.75
N SER A 20 5.28 -12.94 -38.88
CA SER A 20 4.94 -14.24 -38.30
C SER A 20 3.70 -14.13 -37.39
N GLU A 21 2.89 -15.18 -37.31
CA GLU A 21 1.63 -15.17 -36.54
C GLU A 21 1.86 -14.83 -35.06
N GLY A 22 2.85 -15.46 -34.41
CA GLY A 22 3.31 -15.12 -33.04
C GLY A 22 4.13 -13.83 -32.92
N GLN A 23 4.14 -12.96 -33.94
CA GLN A 23 4.76 -11.63 -33.92
C GLN A 23 3.78 -10.51 -34.28
N VAL A 24 2.52 -10.83 -34.60
CA VAL A 24 1.47 -9.82 -34.78
C VAL A 24 0.88 -9.48 -33.41
N LEU A 25 1.23 -8.31 -32.88
CA LEU A 25 0.56 -7.75 -31.71
C LEU A 25 -0.84 -7.25 -32.14
N ASN A 26 -1.86 -8.06 -31.85
CA ASN A 26 -3.28 -7.75 -32.09
C ASN A 26 -4.08 -7.86 -30.78
N PRO A 27 -3.81 -6.99 -29.78
CA PRO A 27 -4.53 -7.03 -28.51
C PRO A 27 -6.02 -6.85 -28.77
N GLN A 28 -6.82 -7.74 -28.18
CA GLN A 28 -8.27 -7.62 -28.19
C GLN A 28 -8.68 -6.86 -26.92
N PRO A 29 -9.57 -5.85 -27.01
CA PRO A 29 -10.15 -5.23 -25.81
C PRO A 29 -10.83 -6.29 -24.95
N GLU A 30 -10.20 -6.59 -23.81
CA GLU A 30 -10.75 -7.46 -22.79
C GLU A 30 -11.84 -6.66 -22.07
N ILE A 31 -13.03 -7.25 -21.95
CA ILE A 31 -14.19 -6.56 -21.37
C ILE A 31 -14.45 -7.23 -20.03
N LEU A 32 -14.09 -6.55 -18.93
CA LEU A 32 -14.64 -6.80 -17.60
C LEU A 32 -16.14 -7.04 -17.75
N SER A 33 -16.61 -8.22 -17.36
CA SER A 33 -17.88 -8.71 -17.87
C SER A 33 -19.02 -7.85 -17.33
N ILE A 34 -20.11 -7.76 -18.09
CA ILE A 34 -21.29 -7.00 -17.64
C ILE A 34 -21.85 -7.60 -16.34
N ASN A 35 -21.68 -8.92 -16.15
CA ASN A 35 -22.06 -9.65 -14.95
C ASN A 35 -21.29 -9.13 -13.73
N ASP A 36 -19.98 -8.85 -13.87
CA ASP A 36 -19.14 -8.37 -12.75
C ASP A 36 -19.68 -7.05 -12.18
N LEU A 37 -20.05 -6.07 -13.01
CA LEU A 37 -20.59 -4.81 -12.48
C LEU A 37 -22.02 -4.95 -11.92
N GLU A 38 -22.85 -5.87 -12.45
CA GLU A 38 -24.17 -6.13 -11.88
C GLU A 38 -24.05 -6.85 -10.52
N ASN A 39 -23.09 -7.76 -10.35
CA ASN A 39 -22.76 -8.38 -9.07
C ASN A 39 -22.15 -7.36 -8.09
N VAL A 40 -21.13 -6.59 -8.51
CA VAL A 40 -20.45 -5.54 -7.73
C VAL A 40 -21.40 -4.47 -7.19
N ARG A 41 -22.54 -4.20 -7.86
CA ARG A 41 -23.57 -3.29 -7.33
C ARG A 41 -24.21 -3.81 -6.05
N ASN A 42 -24.71 -5.06 -6.05
CA ASN A 42 -25.33 -5.68 -4.87
C ASN A 42 -24.30 -5.91 -3.75
N LEU A 43 -23.06 -6.15 -4.16
CA LEU A 43 -21.92 -6.45 -3.30
C LEU A 43 -21.65 -5.44 -2.19
N GLY A 44 -21.91 -4.14 -2.44
CA GLY A 44 -21.64 -3.08 -1.46
C GLY A 44 -22.39 -3.29 -0.15
N LEU A 45 -23.64 -3.77 -0.24
CA LEU A 45 -24.46 -4.13 0.92
C LEU A 45 -23.95 -5.38 1.61
N GLU A 46 -23.54 -6.41 0.86
CA GLU A 46 -23.05 -7.66 1.42
C GLU A 46 -21.71 -7.48 2.15
N VAL A 47 -20.74 -6.76 1.55
CA VAL A 47 -19.46 -6.41 2.18
C VAL A 47 -19.66 -5.59 3.44
N VAL A 48 -20.49 -4.53 3.39
CA VAL A 48 -20.74 -3.70 4.58
C VAL A 48 -21.47 -4.48 5.67
N THR A 49 -22.40 -5.38 5.31
CA THR A 49 -23.10 -6.24 6.28
C THR A 49 -22.17 -7.27 6.92
N ALA A 50 -21.33 -7.94 6.13
CA ALA A 50 -20.33 -8.89 6.63
C ALA A 50 -19.33 -8.20 7.58
N MET A 51 -18.84 -7.02 7.22
CA MET A 51 -17.92 -6.24 8.05
C MET A 51 -18.58 -5.68 9.32
N LYS A 52 -19.87 -5.26 9.25
CA LYS A 52 -20.64 -4.78 10.41
C LYS A 52 -20.89 -5.85 11.48
N ASN A 53 -20.76 -7.13 11.13
CA ASN A 53 -20.76 -8.23 12.11
C ASN A 53 -19.45 -8.35 12.92
N ILE A 54 -18.35 -7.74 12.46
CA ILE A 54 -17.04 -7.75 13.15
C ILE A 54 -16.77 -6.42 13.88
N THR A 55 -17.07 -5.29 13.24
CA THR A 55 -16.84 -3.95 13.79
C THR A 55 -17.99 -3.01 13.48
N SER A 56 -18.36 -2.14 14.42
CA SER A 56 -19.45 -1.18 14.22
C SER A 56 -19.07 0.01 13.33
N ALA A 57 -17.78 0.31 13.18
CA ALA A 57 -17.27 1.51 12.50
C ALA A 57 -16.84 1.25 11.04
N VAL A 58 -17.75 0.69 10.23
CA VAL A 58 -17.50 0.38 8.81
C VAL A 58 -17.87 1.57 7.92
N ARG A 59 -16.91 2.01 7.10
CA ARG A 59 -17.12 2.95 5.99
C ARG A 59 -16.70 2.31 4.67
N ILE A 60 -17.47 2.52 3.62
CA ILE A 60 -17.20 2.03 2.26
C ILE A 60 -17.05 3.21 1.30
N GLY A 61 -16.21 3.05 0.29
CA GLY A 61 -16.00 4.03 -0.78
C GLY A 61 -15.77 3.30 -2.10
N PHE A 62 -15.76 4.03 -3.21
CA PHE A 62 -15.54 3.47 -4.53
C PHE A 62 -14.66 4.36 -5.40
N GLY A 63 -13.82 3.71 -6.19
CA GLY A 63 -13.12 4.28 -7.33
C GLY A 63 -12.89 3.18 -8.36
N SER A 64 -12.86 3.56 -9.62
CA SER A 64 -12.55 2.67 -10.73
C SER A 64 -11.28 3.12 -11.44
N PHE A 65 -10.70 2.21 -12.22
CA PHE A 65 -9.58 2.48 -13.09
C PHE A 65 -9.77 1.76 -14.42
N VAL A 66 -9.04 2.25 -15.43
CA VAL A 66 -8.74 1.55 -16.68
C VAL A 66 -7.25 1.84 -16.93
N ASP A 67 -6.79 2.25 -18.13
CA ASP A 67 -5.43 2.74 -18.36
C ASP A 67 -5.34 4.20 -18.83
N LYS A 68 -4.11 4.73 -18.88
CA LYS A 68 -3.72 6.05 -19.36
C LYS A 68 -4.25 6.28 -20.77
N VAL A 69 -4.83 7.46 -21.00
CA VAL A 69 -5.50 7.80 -22.27
C VAL A 69 -4.49 8.24 -23.35
N VAL A 70 -3.49 7.39 -23.60
CA VAL A 70 -2.41 7.60 -24.57
C VAL A 70 -2.17 6.32 -25.38
N ASP A 71 -1.59 6.47 -26.57
CA ASP A 71 -1.18 5.34 -27.41
C ASP A 71 0.05 4.65 -26.75
N PRO A 72 0.12 3.31 -26.65
CA PRO A 72 -0.75 2.32 -27.29
C PRO A 72 -1.95 1.84 -26.45
N TYR A 73 -2.02 2.16 -25.15
CA TYR A 73 -2.99 1.61 -24.18
C TYR A 73 -4.45 1.94 -24.52
N VAL A 74 -4.67 3.14 -25.09
CA VAL A 74 -5.99 3.59 -25.56
C VAL A 74 -5.86 4.12 -26.98
N SER A 75 -6.75 3.66 -27.87
CA SER A 75 -6.74 4.10 -29.26
C SER A 75 -7.13 5.57 -29.38
N THR A 76 -6.20 6.38 -29.87
CA THR A 76 -6.30 7.84 -30.05
C THR A 76 -7.27 8.30 -31.15
N VAL A 77 -8.00 7.39 -31.79
CA VAL A 77 -9.04 7.70 -32.80
C VAL A 77 -10.27 8.26 -32.10
N GLU A 78 -10.74 9.46 -32.47
CA GLU A 78 -11.86 10.17 -31.81
C GLU A 78 -13.09 9.29 -31.52
N ALA A 79 -13.51 8.46 -32.49
CA ALA A 79 -14.66 7.57 -32.32
C ALA A 79 -14.45 6.47 -31.25
N LYS A 80 -13.19 6.04 -31.04
CA LYS A 80 -12.81 5.09 -29.98
C LYS A 80 -12.50 5.78 -28.65
N LEU A 81 -11.99 7.01 -28.65
CA LEU A 81 -11.91 7.83 -27.45
C LEU A 81 -13.30 8.12 -26.87
N ALA A 82 -14.28 8.41 -27.74
CA ALA A 82 -15.67 8.64 -27.34
C ALA A 82 -16.39 7.36 -26.87
N ASN A 83 -16.05 6.20 -27.44
CA ASN A 83 -16.58 4.89 -27.04
C ASN A 83 -15.53 3.78 -27.31
N PRO A 84 -14.77 3.33 -26.30
CA PRO A 84 -13.75 2.30 -26.48
C PRO A 84 -14.35 0.90 -26.66
N CYS A 85 -15.57 0.67 -26.18
CA CYS A 85 -16.22 -0.64 -26.21
C CYS A 85 -16.56 -1.09 -27.64
N ASN A 86 -16.22 -2.34 -27.95
CA ASN A 86 -16.56 -2.99 -29.22
C ASN A 86 -18.09 -3.07 -29.47
N ASN A 87 -18.50 -3.06 -30.74
CA ASN A 87 -19.90 -3.19 -31.22
C ASN A 87 -20.68 -4.43 -30.74
N LYS A 88 -20.06 -5.34 -29.98
CA LYS A 88 -20.73 -6.47 -29.29
C LYS A 88 -21.34 -6.04 -27.95
N HIS A 89 -20.79 -5.02 -27.30
CA HIS A 89 -21.31 -4.43 -26.07
C HIS A 89 -22.64 -3.71 -26.36
N LYS A 90 -23.64 -3.89 -25.49
CA LYS A 90 -25.01 -3.36 -25.67
C LYS A 90 -25.43 -2.33 -24.63
N GLY A 91 -24.55 -1.98 -23.69
CA GLY A 91 -24.78 -0.97 -22.67
C GLY A 91 -24.16 0.39 -23.00
N PRO A 92 -24.32 1.39 -22.10
CA PRO A 92 -23.57 2.63 -22.14
C PRO A 92 -22.12 2.39 -21.68
N CYS A 93 -21.16 2.73 -22.54
CA CYS A 93 -19.73 2.66 -22.24
C CYS A 93 -19.17 4.08 -22.11
N GLN A 94 -18.46 4.37 -21.02
CA GLN A 94 -17.80 5.66 -20.85
C GLN A 94 -16.37 5.62 -21.45
N PRO A 95 -15.85 6.76 -21.98
CA PRO A 95 -14.45 6.91 -22.39
C PRO A 95 -13.46 6.33 -21.38
N ALA A 96 -12.33 5.80 -21.86
CA ALA A 96 -11.27 5.28 -21.00
C ALA A 96 -10.65 6.39 -20.14
N PHE A 97 -10.11 6.01 -18.97
CA PHE A 97 -9.45 6.90 -18.02
C PHE A 97 -8.48 6.08 -17.16
N SER A 98 -7.44 6.73 -16.62
CA SER A 98 -6.52 6.04 -15.71
C SER A 98 -7.20 5.72 -14.36
N PHE A 99 -7.49 6.73 -13.53
CA PHE A 99 -8.20 6.52 -12.26
C PHE A 99 -9.32 7.55 -12.06
N LYS A 100 -10.42 7.10 -11.46
CA LYS A 100 -11.58 7.90 -11.15
C LYS A 100 -12.09 7.56 -9.74
N HIS A 101 -11.95 8.50 -8.82
CA HIS A 101 -12.67 8.45 -7.56
C HIS A 101 -14.16 8.75 -7.80
N VAL A 102 -15.05 7.95 -7.21
CA VAL A 102 -16.50 7.98 -7.48
C VAL A 102 -17.31 8.22 -6.20
N LEU A 103 -16.88 7.60 -5.09
CA LEU A 103 -17.54 7.70 -3.79
C LEU A 103 -16.51 7.75 -2.67
N LYS A 104 -16.52 8.84 -1.91
CA LYS A 104 -15.79 9.06 -0.66
C LYS A 104 -16.24 8.06 0.42
N LEU A 105 -15.35 7.71 1.34
CA LEU A 105 -15.63 6.79 2.45
C LEU A 105 -16.82 7.26 3.30
N THR A 106 -17.95 6.56 3.16
CA THR A 106 -19.25 6.86 3.78
C THR A 106 -19.80 5.66 4.56
N GLU A 107 -20.72 5.90 5.49
CA GLU A 107 -21.48 4.85 6.19
C GLU A 107 -22.78 4.48 5.45
N ASP A 108 -23.18 5.30 4.47
CA ASP A 108 -24.37 5.12 3.64
C ASP A 108 -24.10 4.11 2.49
N VAL A 109 -24.71 2.93 2.61
CA VAL A 109 -24.63 1.87 1.61
C VAL A 109 -25.40 2.22 0.35
N GLU A 110 -26.51 2.95 0.45
CA GLU A 110 -27.32 3.27 -0.73
C GLU A 110 -26.57 4.22 -1.68
N GLU A 111 -25.62 5.01 -1.19
CA GLU A 111 -24.77 5.87 -2.02
C GLU A 111 -23.81 5.06 -2.90
N PHE A 112 -23.38 3.87 -2.44
CA PHE A 112 -22.50 2.95 -3.16
C PHE A 112 -23.19 2.29 -4.36
N GLU A 113 -24.42 1.79 -4.17
CA GLU A 113 -25.20 1.12 -5.22
C GLU A 113 -25.49 2.06 -6.40
N LYS A 114 -25.82 3.32 -6.09
CA LYS A 114 -26.37 4.31 -7.05
C LYS A 114 -25.33 4.91 -8.02
N LYS A 115 -24.02 4.72 -7.82
CA LYS A 115 -22.97 5.50 -8.52
C LYS A 115 -22.13 4.72 -9.56
N GLN A 116 -22.46 3.46 -9.86
CA GLN A 116 -21.61 2.56 -10.67
C GLN A 116 -21.81 2.67 -12.20
N SER A 117 -20.73 2.60 -13.00
CA SER A 117 -20.72 2.67 -14.48
C SER A 117 -19.51 1.98 -15.15
N ILE A 118 -19.71 1.33 -16.31
CA ILE A 118 -18.72 0.49 -17.05
C ILE A 118 -17.75 1.33 -17.92
N SER A 119 -16.50 0.87 -18.09
CA SER A 119 -15.53 1.35 -19.11
C SER A 119 -14.68 0.17 -19.63
N SER A 120 -13.72 0.42 -20.54
CA SER A 120 -12.80 -0.57 -21.14
C SER A 120 -11.65 0.14 -21.88
N ASN A 121 -10.46 -0.46 -21.94
CA ASN A 121 -9.24 0.02 -22.64
C ASN A 121 -8.96 -0.83 -23.91
N LEU A 122 -7.69 -1.02 -24.29
CA LEU A 122 -7.28 -1.79 -25.47
C LEU A 122 -6.39 -3.01 -25.17
N ASP A 123 -5.72 -3.07 -24.03
CA ASP A 123 -4.70 -4.06 -23.67
C ASP A 123 -4.87 -4.66 -22.25
N ASN A 124 -4.20 -5.78 -21.98
CA ASN A 124 -4.42 -6.57 -20.76
C ASN A 124 -3.77 -6.01 -19.47
N PRO A 125 -2.65 -5.25 -19.50
CA PRO A 125 -2.22 -4.44 -18.36
C PRO A 125 -3.19 -3.28 -18.12
N GLU A 126 -3.31 -2.82 -16.88
CA GLU A 126 -4.22 -1.75 -16.46
C GLU A 126 -3.51 -0.79 -15.48
N SER A 127 -3.96 0.47 -15.39
CA SER A 127 -3.33 1.49 -14.51
C SER A 127 -3.68 1.37 -13.02
N GLY A 128 -4.06 0.16 -12.56
CA GLY A 128 -4.41 -0.12 -11.17
C GLY A 128 -3.34 0.31 -10.14
N PHE A 129 -2.06 0.35 -10.53
CA PHE A 129 -0.98 0.87 -9.69
C PHE A 129 -1.04 2.40 -9.49
N ASP A 130 -1.43 3.18 -10.49
CA ASP A 130 -1.73 4.62 -10.30
C ASP A 130 -2.99 4.81 -9.45
N ALA A 131 -4.00 3.96 -9.62
CA ALA A 131 -5.22 3.99 -8.81
C ALA A 131 -4.95 3.73 -7.32
N ILE A 132 -4.16 2.70 -7.00
CA ILE A 132 -3.70 2.40 -5.62
C ILE A 132 -2.90 3.58 -5.05
N MET A 133 -2.00 4.18 -5.84
CA MET A 133 -1.22 5.34 -5.41
C MET A 133 -2.13 6.53 -5.09
N GLN A 134 -3.03 6.93 -6.00
CA GLN A 134 -3.96 8.05 -5.77
C GLN A 134 -4.87 7.79 -4.57
N ALA A 135 -5.41 6.57 -4.44
CA ALA A 135 -6.23 6.19 -3.29
C ALA A 135 -5.46 6.22 -1.96
N ALA A 136 -4.14 6.02 -1.97
CA ALA A 136 -3.30 6.06 -0.77
C ALA A 136 -2.85 7.48 -0.37
N VAL A 137 -2.68 8.40 -1.33
CA VAL A 137 -2.16 9.76 -1.07
C VAL A 137 -3.25 10.84 -0.98
N CYS A 138 -4.42 10.61 -1.57
CA CYS A 138 -5.56 11.53 -1.52
C CYS A 138 -6.39 11.37 -0.23
N GLN A 139 -5.74 11.53 0.93
CA GLN A 139 -6.32 11.30 2.26
C GLN A 139 -7.66 12.04 2.46
N ASP A 140 -7.73 13.32 2.08
CA ASP A 140 -8.92 14.16 2.22
C ASP A 140 -10.03 13.82 1.23
N ASP A 141 -9.72 13.53 -0.05
CA ASP A 141 -10.74 13.21 -1.05
C ASP A 141 -11.37 11.84 -0.78
N ILE A 142 -10.54 10.81 -0.59
CA ILE A 142 -10.99 9.44 -0.25
C ILE A 142 -11.66 9.42 1.13
N GLY A 143 -11.23 10.30 2.05
CA GLY A 143 -11.84 10.46 3.37
C GLY A 143 -11.37 9.45 4.41
N TRP A 144 -10.14 8.92 4.31
CA TRP A 144 -9.60 7.93 5.25
C TRP A 144 -9.71 8.39 6.71
N GLY A 145 -9.40 9.65 6.96
CA GLY A 145 -9.39 10.27 8.29
C GLY A 145 -8.19 11.20 8.40
N ASN A 146 -7.93 11.74 9.60
CA ASN A 146 -6.81 12.64 9.83
C ASN A 146 -5.48 11.86 10.02
N VAL A 147 -5.02 11.19 8.96
CA VAL A 147 -3.82 10.34 8.93
C VAL A 147 -2.73 11.00 8.07
N THR A 148 -2.31 12.20 8.47
CA THR A 148 -1.35 13.02 7.72
C THR A 148 0.10 12.61 7.96
N ARG A 149 0.72 11.87 7.03
CA ARG A 149 2.19 11.67 6.98
C ARG A 149 2.73 11.70 5.55
N ASP A 150 3.61 12.65 5.27
CA ASP A 150 4.27 12.83 3.96
C ASP A 150 5.15 11.63 3.57
N GLY A 151 4.89 11.06 2.39
CA GLY A 151 5.77 10.13 1.70
C GLY A 151 6.42 10.80 0.50
N LYS A 152 7.77 10.85 0.43
CA LYS A 152 8.50 11.50 -0.66
C LYS A 152 9.83 10.79 -0.97
N LEU A 153 9.94 10.19 -2.16
CA LEU A 153 11.20 9.82 -2.81
C LEU A 153 11.01 9.86 -4.34
N ALA A 154 12.09 9.79 -5.14
CA ALA A 154 12.03 10.15 -6.57
C ALA A 154 13.07 9.48 -7.48
N GLY A 155 12.68 9.34 -8.76
CA GLY A 155 13.50 9.09 -9.96
C GLY A 155 12.93 7.92 -10.79
N ILE A 156 12.85 7.91 -12.13
CA ILE A 156 13.12 8.86 -13.25
C ILE A 156 12.11 8.42 -14.35
N TYR A 157 11.51 9.21 -15.26
CA TYR A 157 11.86 10.52 -15.82
C TYR A 157 11.21 11.71 -15.08
N GLN A 158 9.93 12.00 -15.33
CA GLN A 158 9.07 12.48 -14.24
C GLN A 158 8.43 11.24 -13.61
N PRO A 159 8.98 10.74 -12.49
CA PRO A 159 8.42 9.61 -11.77
C PRO A 159 7.05 9.99 -11.20
N ASN A 160 6.21 9.00 -10.91
CA ASN A 160 5.07 9.23 -10.02
C ASN A 160 5.59 9.88 -8.72
N ASP A 161 5.06 11.05 -8.38
CA ASP A 161 5.63 11.96 -7.38
C ASP A 161 5.07 11.72 -5.97
N GLY A 162 4.31 10.64 -5.75
CA GLY A 162 3.76 10.26 -4.45
C GLY A 162 2.71 11.23 -3.93
N LYS A 163 1.99 11.91 -4.84
CA LYS A 163 1.09 13.02 -4.52
C LYS A 163 -0.29 12.86 -5.15
N CYS A 164 -1.25 13.54 -4.54
CA CYS A 164 -2.64 13.59 -4.98
C CYS A 164 -2.80 14.56 -6.17
N HIS A 165 -3.33 14.08 -7.31
CA HIS A 165 -3.66 14.89 -8.49
C HIS A 165 -5.03 14.56 -9.15
N PRO A 166 -6.12 14.22 -8.41
CA PRO A 166 -7.45 14.20 -8.99
C PRO A 166 -7.89 15.62 -9.33
N ASN A 167 -8.66 15.78 -10.40
CA ASN A 167 -9.34 17.04 -10.68
C ASN A 167 -10.63 17.18 -9.85
N SER A 168 -11.35 18.30 -10.03
CA SER A 168 -12.63 18.59 -9.34
C SER A 168 -13.73 17.53 -9.48
N ASN A 169 -13.56 16.58 -10.41
CA ASN A 169 -14.53 15.53 -10.72
C ASN A 169 -14.02 14.15 -10.27
N GLY A 170 -12.98 14.10 -9.43
CA GLY A 170 -12.36 12.85 -8.94
C GLY A 170 -11.47 12.13 -9.95
N LEU A 171 -11.23 12.71 -11.14
CA LEU A 171 -10.52 12.06 -12.24
C LEU A 171 -9.03 12.38 -12.21
N TYR A 172 -8.18 11.34 -12.20
CA TYR A 172 -6.74 11.43 -12.37
C TYR A 172 -6.34 11.10 -13.81
N SER A 173 -5.58 12.00 -14.43
CA SER A 173 -4.96 11.82 -15.74
C SER A 173 -3.70 12.66 -15.79
N LYS A 174 -2.53 12.01 -15.74
CA LYS A 174 -1.21 12.66 -15.66
C LYS A 174 -0.16 11.83 -16.39
N ASP A 175 0.69 12.51 -17.16
CA ASP A 175 1.77 11.90 -17.96
C ASP A 175 3.02 11.57 -17.13
N THR A 176 2.82 10.96 -15.95
CA THR A 176 3.89 10.36 -15.14
C THR A 176 3.93 8.85 -15.33
N ASP A 177 5.11 8.27 -15.18
CA ASP A 177 5.29 6.80 -15.20
C ASP A 177 4.53 6.12 -14.05
N TYR A 178 4.21 4.83 -14.20
CA TYR A 178 3.51 4.05 -13.19
C TYR A 178 4.38 3.89 -11.93
N PRO A 179 3.81 3.87 -10.71
CA PRO A 179 4.58 3.70 -9.50
C PRO A 179 5.07 2.24 -9.35
N SER A 180 6.33 2.06 -8.95
CA SER A 180 6.89 0.72 -8.75
C SER A 180 6.32 0.04 -7.49
N VAL A 181 6.35 -1.30 -7.46
CA VAL A 181 5.88 -2.11 -6.30
C VAL A 181 6.54 -1.67 -4.99
N GLY A 182 7.84 -1.33 -5.02
CA GLY A 182 8.55 -0.81 -3.84
C GLY A 182 8.05 0.57 -3.40
N HIS A 183 7.74 1.46 -4.35
CA HIS A 183 7.20 2.79 -4.05
C HIS A 183 5.77 2.67 -3.47
N LEU A 184 4.92 1.81 -4.04
CA LEU A 184 3.60 1.50 -3.50
C LEU A 184 3.70 0.93 -2.08
N SER A 185 4.55 -0.06 -1.84
CA SER A 185 4.75 -0.65 -0.51
C SER A 185 5.19 0.40 0.53
N GLN A 186 6.09 1.33 0.16
CA GLN A 186 6.49 2.44 1.01
C GLN A 186 5.32 3.39 1.32
N VAL A 187 4.53 3.81 0.32
CA VAL A 187 3.41 4.75 0.50
C VAL A 187 2.28 4.12 1.31
N LEU A 188 1.94 2.85 1.06
CA LEU A 188 0.92 2.11 1.83
C LEU A 188 1.35 1.97 3.30
N SER A 189 2.63 1.61 3.56
CA SER A 189 3.21 1.51 4.91
C SER A 189 3.39 2.88 5.61
N ALA A 190 3.49 3.97 4.86
CA ALA A 190 3.46 5.33 5.40
C ALA A 190 2.06 5.73 5.87
N ASN A 191 1.03 5.42 5.06
CA ASN A 191 -0.38 5.78 5.29
C ASN A 191 -1.17 4.73 6.10
N ASN A 192 -0.51 3.69 6.63
CA ASN A 192 -1.15 2.58 7.37
C ASN A 192 -2.19 1.74 6.57
N ILE A 193 -2.20 1.85 5.24
CA ILE A 193 -3.16 1.15 4.37
C ILE A 193 -2.70 -0.30 4.13
N ARG A 194 -3.62 -1.25 4.28
CA ARG A 194 -3.42 -2.66 3.89
C ARG A 194 -4.05 -2.90 2.51
N LEU A 195 -3.33 -3.58 1.63
CA LEU A 195 -3.76 -3.89 0.27
C LEU A 195 -4.12 -5.38 0.15
N ILE A 196 -5.30 -5.64 -0.42
CA ILE A 196 -5.82 -6.96 -0.74
C ILE A 196 -5.96 -7.01 -2.26
N PHE A 197 -5.32 -7.99 -2.91
CA PHE A 197 -5.46 -8.25 -4.34
C PHE A 197 -6.48 -9.38 -4.53
N ALA A 198 -7.67 -9.07 -5.04
CA ALA A 198 -8.60 -10.08 -5.56
C ALA A 198 -8.35 -10.22 -7.07
N VAL A 199 -7.87 -11.38 -7.52
CA VAL A 199 -7.40 -11.60 -8.90
C VAL A 199 -7.78 -13.01 -9.38
N THR A 200 -8.07 -13.15 -10.66
CA THR A 200 -8.43 -14.43 -11.28
C THR A 200 -7.23 -15.37 -11.41
N ASP A 201 -7.48 -16.68 -11.55
CA ASP A 201 -6.47 -17.76 -11.57
C ASP A 201 -5.35 -17.50 -12.60
N GLN A 202 -5.71 -16.94 -13.77
CA GLN A 202 -4.79 -16.63 -14.86
C GLN A 202 -3.70 -15.60 -14.48
N HIS A 203 -3.89 -14.85 -13.40
CA HIS A 203 -3.00 -13.77 -13.00
C HIS A 203 -2.44 -13.91 -11.58
N ILE A 204 -2.93 -14.85 -10.77
CA ILE A 204 -2.59 -14.95 -9.34
C ILE A 204 -1.08 -15.03 -9.06
N GLN A 205 -0.33 -15.80 -9.87
CA GLN A 205 1.13 -15.95 -9.76
C GLN A 205 1.91 -14.64 -9.98
N SER A 206 1.33 -13.65 -10.67
CA SER A 206 1.93 -12.32 -10.87
C SER A 206 1.77 -11.42 -9.63
N TYR A 207 0.79 -11.71 -8.76
CA TYR A 207 0.47 -10.94 -7.57
C TYR A 207 0.98 -11.57 -6.26
N GLU A 208 1.47 -12.82 -6.28
CA GLU A 208 2.17 -13.49 -5.16
C GLU A 208 3.57 -12.88 -4.87
N VAL A 209 3.64 -11.56 -4.71
CA VAL A 209 4.87 -10.85 -4.36
C VAL A 209 5.11 -10.95 -2.85
N ARG A 210 6.23 -11.58 -2.49
CA ARG A 210 6.62 -11.91 -1.11
C ARG A 210 6.40 -10.78 -0.08
N ASN A 211 5.60 -11.11 0.93
CA ASN A 211 5.67 -10.62 2.32
C ASN A 211 4.97 -9.29 2.68
N SER A 212 4.03 -8.72 1.91
CA SER A 212 3.31 -7.51 2.36
C SER A 212 1.84 -7.30 1.94
N SER A 213 1.28 -8.12 1.05
CA SER A 213 -0.12 -8.01 0.58
C SER A 213 -0.83 -9.34 0.68
N VAL A 214 -2.13 -9.31 0.99
CA VAL A 214 -2.98 -10.51 0.90
C VAL A 214 -3.44 -10.67 -0.55
N VAL A 215 -3.36 -11.89 -1.08
CA VAL A 215 -3.86 -12.25 -2.43
C VAL A 215 -4.99 -13.25 -2.25
N GLY A 216 -6.10 -13.06 -2.97
CA GLY A 216 -7.27 -13.93 -2.97
C GLY A 216 -7.70 -14.26 -4.40
N LEU A 217 -8.11 -15.51 -4.62
CA LEU A 217 -8.56 -16.01 -5.92
C LEU A 217 -10.00 -15.56 -6.19
N LEU A 218 -10.17 -14.60 -7.10
CA LEU A 218 -11.47 -14.13 -7.59
C LEU A 218 -12.02 -15.12 -8.64
N GLU A 219 -13.29 -15.49 -8.49
CA GLU A 219 -14.00 -16.29 -9.51
C GLU A 219 -14.39 -15.45 -10.73
N ASP A 220 -14.56 -16.08 -11.90
CA ASP A 220 -14.77 -15.41 -13.20
C ASP A 220 -16.09 -14.62 -13.33
N ASP A 221 -16.98 -14.68 -12.31
CA ASP A 221 -18.20 -13.87 -12.19
C ASP A 221 -18.17 -12.91 -10.98
N SER A 222 -17.02 -12.79 -10.32
CA SER A 222 -16.79 -12.04 -9.10
C SER A 222 -17.67 -12.42 -7.90
N SER A 223 -18.34 -13.59 -7.88
CA SER A 223 -19.31 -13.94 -6.83
C SER A 223 -18.70 -14.14 -5.42
N ASN A 224 -17.46 -14.64 -5.33
CA ASN A 224 -16.82 -15.01 -4.06
C ASN A 224 -16.14 -13.84 -3.30
N ILE A 225 -16.07 -12.65 -3.89
CA ILE A 225 -15.33 -11.48 -3.38
C ILE A 225 -15.71 -11.05 -1.94
N VAL A 226 -16.97 -11.24 -1.52
CA VAL A 226 -17.39 -10.92 -0.14
C VAL A 226 -16.65 -11.81 0.86
N GLN A 227 -16.52 -13.10 0.54
CA GLN A 227 -15.77 -14.07 1.33
C GLN A 227 -14.27 -13.77 1.28
N LEU A 228 -13.72 -13.42 0.10
CA LEU A 228 -12.30 -13.02 -0.01
C LEU A 228 -11.95 -11.82 0.87
N ILE A 229 -12.80 -10.78 0.88
CA ILE A 229 -12.59 -9.58 1.72
C ILE A 229 -12.68 -9.95 3.21
N PHE A 230 -13.67 -10.78 3.59
CA PHE A 230 -13.83 -11.25 4.97
C PHE A 230 -12.63 -12.08 5.44
N GLU A 231 -12.20 -13.08 4.68
CA GLU A 231 -11.06 -13.93 5.00
C GLU A 231 -9.74 -13.14 5.02
N ALA A 232 -9.52 -12.26 4.04
CA ALA A 232 -8.35 -11.39 4.02
C ALA A 232 -8.32 -10.43 5.22
N TYR A 233 -9.48 -9.92 5.67
CA TYR A 233 -9.56 -9.09 6.87
C TYR A 233 -9.28 -9.89 8.16
N ILE A 234 -9.82 -11.11 8.29
CA ILE A 234 -9.51 -11.99 9.43
C ILE A 234 -8.02 -12.37 9.45
N ASN A 235 -7.41 -12.65 8.30
CA ASN A 235 -5.97 -12.93 8.17
C ASN A 235 -5.10 -11.69 8.48
N LEU A 236 -5.58 -10.48 8.18
CA LEU A 236 -4.91 -9.23 8.58
C LEU A 236 -5.06 -8.94 10.07
N LEU A 237 -6.14 -9.37 10.73
CA LEU A 237 -6.30 -9.27 12.19
C LEU A 237 -5.49 -10.33 12.94
N SER A 238 -5.23 -11.50 12.34
CA SER A 238 -4.45 -12.57 12.98
C SER A 238 -2.94 -12.41 12.86
N SER A 239 -2.46 -11.53 11.98
CA SER A 239 -1.03 -11.22 11.81
C SER A 239 -0.65 -9.89 12.48
N ILE A 240 0.08 -9.98 13.60
CA ILE A 240 0.58 -8.83 14.36
C ILE A 240 2.07 -8.63 14.07
N LEU A 241 2.38 -7.57 13.33
CA LEU A 241 3.73 -7.12 13.01
C LEU A 241 4.08 -5.87 13.83
N LEU A 242 5.07 -5.99 14.72
CA LEU A 242 5.58 -4.94 15.59
C LEU A 242 6.96 -4.47 15.07
N ASP A 243 7.09 -3.18 14.82
CA ASP A 243 8.16 -2.59 14.01
C ASP A 243 8.70 -1.31 14.66
N HIS A 244 9.87 -0.83 14.25
CA HIS A 244 10.45 0.42 14.76
C HIS A 244 10.77 1.43 13.65
N ARG A 245 10.77 2.72 14.01
CA ARG A 245 11.16 3.83 13.12
C ARG A 245 12.09 4.80 13.86
N ASP A 246 12.94 5.45 13.07
CA ASP A 246 13.82 6.55 13.47
C ASP A 246 14.81 6.19 14.59
N VAL A 247 15.33 4.95 14.60
CA VAL A 247 16.30 4.48 15.60
C VAL A 247 17.63 5.26 15.49
N PRO A 248 18.08 5.94 16.56
CA PRO A 248 19.34 6.68 16.57
C PRO A 248 20.56 5.81 16.27
N PRO A 249 21.54 6.29 15.46
CA PRO A 249 22.75 5.53 15.18
C PRO A 249 23.49 5.15 16.47
N GLY A 250 23.79 3.86 16.66
CA GLY A 250 24.45 3.34 17.85
C GLY A 250 23.53 2.65 18.86
N LEU A 251 22.21 2.82 18.74
CA LEU A 251 21.24 1.92 19.35
C LEU A 251 20.97 0.73 18.41
N GLY A 252 20.73 -0.43 19.00
CA GLY A 252 20.25 -1.63 18.32
C GLY A 252 19.00 -2.16 19.01
N VAL A 253 17.95 -2.43 18.24
CA VAL A 253 16.64 -2.89 18.72
C VAL A 253 16.39 -4.28 18.16
N SER A 254 16.05 -5.25 19.02
CA SER A 254 15.65 -6.60 18.61
C SER A 254 14.47 -7.11 19.42
N TYR A 255 13.77 -8.10 18.88
CA TYR A 255 12.49 -8.57 19.39
C TYR A 255 12.54 -10.05 19.76
N SER A 256 11.69 -10.44 20.71
CA SER A 256 11.28 -11.82 20.92
C SER A 256 9.75 -11.86 21.03
N SER A 257 9.11 -12.64 20.15
CA SER A 257 7.66 -12.80 20.10
C SER A 257 7.17 -13.89 21.07
N HIS A 258 6.10 -13.62 21.81
CA HIS A 258 5.41 -14.59 22.67
C HIS A 258 3.94 -14.70 22.23
N CYS A 259 3.72 -15.50 21.19
CA CYS A 259 2.43 -15.54 20.47
C CYS A 259 1.39 -16.51 21.08
N GLY A 260 1.83 -17.48 21.88
CA GLY A 260 0.99 -18.52 22.50
C GLY A 260 1.44 -19.95 22.18
N ASP A 261 2.13 -20.15 21.06
CA ASP A 261 2.84 -21.39 20.74
C ASP A 261 4.23 -21.45 21.40
N ASP A 262 4.77 -22.65 21.60
CA ASP A 262 6.15 -22.91 22.06
C ASP A 262 7.26 -22.40 21.10
N ARG A 263 6.89 -21.77 19.97
CA ARG A 263 7.81 -21.22 18.97
C ARG A 263 8.33 -19.84 19.37
N LEU A 264 9.29 -19.83 20.31
CA LEU A 264 10.05 -18.64 20.68
C LEU A 264 10.97 -18.17 19.54
N ALA A 265 10.48 -17.29 18.68
CA ALA A 265 11.29 -16.54 17.72
C ALA A 265 12.05 -15.42 18.46
N GLN A 266 13.32 -15.67 18.81
CA GLN A 266 14.19 -14.71 19.51
C GLN A 266 15.12 -13.97 18.55
N GLY A 267 15.56 -12.77 18.97
CA GLY A 267 16.60 -12.00 18.30
C GLY A 267 16.25 -11.52 16.89
N GLN A 268 14.95 -11.33 16.60
CA GLN A 268 14.48 -10.86 15.30
C GLN A 268 14.60 -9.33 15.18
N ASP A 269 14.79 -8.81 13.96
CA ASP A 269 14.80 -7.36 13.69
C ASP A 269 13.40 -6.72 13.82
N ARG A 270 12.34 -7.53 13.80
CA ARG A 270 10.93 -7.15 13.99
C ARG A 270 10.21 -8.13 14.91
N GLY A 271 9.19 -7.67 15.61
CA GLY A 271 8.24 -8.55 16.31
C GLY A 271 7.19 -9.07 15.32
N GLU A 272 6.89 -10.37 15.38
CA GLU A 272 5.95 -11.02 14.46
C GLU A 272 5.20 -12.15 15.16
N CYS A 273 3.87 -12.12 15.07
CA CYS A 273 2.97 -13.21 15.47
C CYS A 273 1.92 -13.45 14.37
N SER A 274 1.58 -14.71 14.15
CA SER A 274 0.51 -15.14 13.23
C SER A 274 -0.57 -15.89 14.00
N ASP A 275 -1.71 -16.12 13.36
CA ASP A 275 -2.84 -16.94 13.88
C ASP A 275 -3.42 -16.45 15.22
N VAL A 276 -3.18 -15.17 15.55
CA VAL A 276 -3.68 -14.52 16.77
C VAL A 276 -5.21 -14.36 16.68
N ARG A 277 -5.93 -14.81 17.71
CA ARG A 277 -7.39 -14.76 17.74
C ARG A 277 -7.90 -13.41 18.28
N ILE A 278 -9.11 -13.04 17.89
CA ILE A 278 -9.80 -11.87 18.47
C ILE A 278 -9.91 -12.08 19.99
N ASN A 279 -9.52 -11.06 20.77
CA ASN A 279 -9.37 -11.07 22.24
C ASN A 279 -8.21 -11.94 22.81
N GLN A 280 -7.30 -12.46 21.98
CA GLN A 280 -6.05 -13.07 22.45
C GLN A 280 -5.01 -11.99 22.75
N GLN A 281 -4.44 -11.99 23.96
CA GLN A 281 -3.28 -11.18 24.28
C GLN A 281 -1.99 -11.90 23.85
N VAL A 282 -1.17 -11.22 23.05
CA VAL A 282 0.22 -11.60 22.77
C VAL A 282 1.17 -10.62 23.45
N ASN A 283 2.38 -11.06 23.77
CA ASN A 283 3.41 -10.21 24.37
C ASN A 283 4.66 -10.18 23.49
N PHE A 284 5.37 -9.05 23.49
CA PHE A 284 6.65 -8.91 22.80
C PHE A 284 7.70 -8.40 23.79
N THR A 285 8.84 -9.09 23.88
CA THR A 285 10.01 -8.56 24.59
C THR A 285 10.85 -7.77 23.59
N VAL A 286 10.97 -6.46 23.81
CA VAL A 286 11.86 -5.59 23.04
C VAL A 286 13.16 -5.40 23.81
N THR A 287 14.27 -5.79 23.20
CA THR A 287 15.61 -5.60 23.74
C THR A 287 16.24 -4.41 23.06
N VAL A 288 16.51 -3.35 23.82
CA VAL A 288 17.27 -2.18 23.36
C VAL A 288 18.69 -2.28 23.89
N THR A 289 19.66 -2.20 22.99
CA THR A 289 21.09 -2.21 23.29
C THR A 289 21.73 -0.91 22.81
N SER A 290 22.79 -0.47 23.48
CA SER A 290 23.59 0.66 23.01
C SER A 290 25.04 0.23 22.81
N SER A 291 25.61 0.55 21.65
CA SER A 291 27.00 0.26 21.32
C SER A 291 27.98 1.32 21.87
N ARG A 292 27.47 2.43 22.41
CA ARG A 292 28.24 3.57 22.95
C ARG A 292 27.40 4.45 23.87
N CYS A 293 28.05 5.39 24.55
CA CYS A 293 27.36 6.51 25.19
C CYS A 293 26.70 7.41 24.14
N LEU A 294 25.44 7.78 24.37
CA LEU A 294 24.74 8.82 23.61
C LEU A 294 25.11 10.18 24.20
N SER A 295 25.39 11.18 23.36
CA SER A 295 25.79 12.53 23.79
C SER A 295 24.62 13.40 24.31
N LYS A 296 23.40 12.86 24.27
CA LYS A 296 22.15 13.44 24.73
C LYS A 296 21.10 12.34 24.81
N THR A 297 19.98 12.61 25.50
CA THR A 297 18.77 11.81 25.38
C THR A 297 18.29 11.77 23.91
N GLU A 298 17.96 10.58 23.41
CA GLU A 298 17.37 10.38 22.09
C GLU A 298 16.01 9.67 22.21
N SER A 299 15.19 9.66 21.16
CA SER A 299 13.94 8.87 21.14
C SER A 299 13.67 8.24 19.79
N PHE A 300 13.11 7.03 19.80
CA PHE A 300 12.60 6.34 18.62
C PHE A 300 11.15 5.89 18.83
N ILE A 301 10.50 5.38 17.79
CA ILE A 301 9.10 4.94 17.84
C ILE A 301 9.03 3.43 17.57
N ILE A 302 8.23 2.73 18.37
CA ILE A 302 7.77 1.37 18.11
C ILE A 302 6.27 1.44 17.78
N LYS A 303 5.82 0.71 16.75
CA LYS A 303 4.42 0.66 16.34
C LYS A 303 4.00 -0.71 15.83
N VAL A 304 2.72 -1.04 15.96
CA VAL A 304 2.12 -2.17 15.22
C VAL A 304 1.76 -1.68 13.81
N GLN A 305 2.07 -2.47 12.78
CA GLN A 305 1.77 -2.10 11.40
C GLN A 305 0.25 -2.18 11.12
N GLY A 306 -0.32 -1.12 10.53
CA GLY A 306 -1.77 -1.02 10.29
C GLY A 306 -2.58 -0.53 11.50
N ILE A 307 -1.93 -0.21 12.61
CA ILE A 307 -2.51 0.41 13.81
C ILE A 307 -1.90 1.82 13.98
N ASN A 308 -2.65 2.75 14.58
CA ASN A 308 -2.26 4.17 14.68
C ASN A 308 -1.54 4.50 16.00
N GLU A 309 -1.65 3.62 16.99
CA GLU A 309 -1.03 3.70 18.30
C GLU A 309 0.48 3.50 18.21
N GLU A 310 1.23 4.44 18.81
CA GLU A 310 2.69 4.51 18.75
C GLU A 310 3.29 4.57 20.17
N LEU A 311 4.24 3.67 20.45
CA LEU A 311 5.04 3.69 21.67
C LEU A 311 6.33 4.48 21.41
N ARG A 312 6.41 5.70 21.94
CA ARG A 312 7.67 6.46 21.96
C ARG A 312 8.58 5.89 23.04
N VAL A 313 9.77 5.45 22.64
CA VAL A 313 10.82 5.00 23.55
C VAL A 313 11.89 6.08 23.62
N THR A 314 12.09 6.64 24.82
CA THR A 314 13.15 7.62 25.11
C THR A 314 14.31 6.89 25.77
N VAL A 315 15.53 7.11 25.29
CA VAL A 315 16.75 6.44 25.75
C VAL A 315 17.79 7.46 26.20
N GLU A 316 18.30 7.25 27.41
CA GLU A 316 19.37 8.00 28.03
C GLU A 316 20.43 7.01 28.52
N THR A 317 21.70 7.27 28.22
CA THR A 317 22.81 6.38 28.63
C THR A 317 23.54 6.97 29.83
N LEU A 318 23.35 6.37 31.00
CA LEU A 318 24.12 6.67 32.20
C LEU A 318 25.57 6.17 32.03
N CYS A 319 26.42 7.01 31.44
CA CYS A 319 27.84 6.75 31.24
C CYS A 319 28.75 7.51 32.22
N ASP A 320 28.26 8.60 32.80
CA ASP A 320 28.94 9.29 33.88
C ASP A 320 28.77 8.51 35.19
N CYS A 321 29.77 8.58 36.07
CA CYS A 321 29.69 7.95 37.37
C CYS A 321 28.95 8.87 38.36
N ASP A 322 28.01 8.31 39.12
CA ASP A 322 27.32 8.98 40.22
C ASP A 322 28.28 9.16 41.42
N CYS A 323 29.19 10.12 41.27
CA CYS A 323 30.16 10.54 42.27
C CYS A 323 30.00 12.04 42.51
N GLN A 324 30.39 12.50 43.71
CA GLN A 324 30.18 13.89 44.12
C GLN A 324 30.88 14.88 43.18
N ASP A 325 30.28 16.08 43.07
CA ASP A 325 30.77 17.19 42.27
C ASP A 325 32.27 17.46 42.48
N SER A 326 32.94 17.92 41.41
CA SER A 326 34.38 18.18 41.41
C SER A 326 34.79 19.23 42.46
N GLU A 327 35.45 18.81 43.54
CA GLU A 327 36.01 19.73 44.54
C GLU A 327 37.37 20.28 44.04
N GLU A 328 37.38 21.46 43.43
CA GLU A 328 38.63 22.20 43.17
C GLU A 328 39.33 22.56 44.49
N GLN A 329 40.67 22.42 44.51
CA GLN A 329 41.50 22.68 45.70
C GLN A 329 41.10 21.87 46.94
N SER A 330 40.52 20.68 46.76
CA SER A 330 40.07 19.83 47.87
C SER A 330 41.18 19.57 48.90
N SER A 331 40.80 19.58 50.18
CA SER A 331 41.71 19.22 51.29
C SER A 331 42.21 17.79 51.19
N GLN A 332 41.43 16.88 50.57
CA GLN A 332 41.83 15.50 50.29
C GLN A 332 43.02 15.44 49.30
N CYS A 333 43.15 16.43 48.43
CA CYS A 333 44.26 16.61 47.49
C CYS A 333 45.34 17.58 48.00
N HIS A 334 45.43 17.78 49.32
CA HIS A 334 46.35 18.72 49.97
C HIS A 334 46.23 20.17 49.42
N GLY A 335 45.06 20.55 48.90
CA GLY A 335 44.80 21.86 48.29
C GLY A 335 45.40 22.06 46.88
N ASN A 336 45.98 21.02 46.28
CA ASN A 336 46.83 21.15 45.09
C ASN A 336 46.41 20.21 43.94
N GLY A 337 45.10 20.23 43.63
CA GLY A 337 44.45 19.45 42.58
C GLY A 337 42.92 19.53 42.72
N THR A 338 42.20 18.84 41.83
CA THR A 338 40.74 18.69 41.90
C THR A 338 40.39 17.26 42.31
N PHE A 339 39.53 17.09 43.33
CA PHE A 339 39.06 15.79 43.77
C PHE A 339 37.78 15.41 43.01
N HIS A 340 37.79 14.26 42.34
CA HIS A 340 36.65 13.77 41.57
C HIS A 340 36.62 12.24 41.59
N CYS A 341 35.46 11.63 41.86
CA CYS A 341 35.28 10.17 41.97
C CYS A 341 36.33 9.46 42.85
N GLY A 342 36.75 10.07 43.97
CA GLY A 342 37.75 9.48 44.87
C GLY A 342 39.21 9.62 44.41
N ILE A 343 39.47 10.35 43.34
CA ILE A 343 40.80 10.52 42.72
C ILE A 343 41.14 12.01 42.66
N CYS A 344 42.37 12.36 43.05
CA CYS A 344 42.95 13.68 42.79
C CYS A 344 43.50 13.77 41.38
N ARG A 345 43.17 14.84 40.65
CA ARG A 345 43.69 15.19 39.33
C ARG A 345 44.36 16.56 39.34
#